data_AF-A0A7V4U1R1-F1
#
_entry.id   AF-A0A7V4U1R1-F1
#
_cell.length_a   1.000
_cell.length_b   1.000
_cell.length_c   1.000
_cell.angle_alpha   90.00
_cell.angle_beta   90.00
_cell.angle_gamma   90.00
#
_symmetry.space_group_name_H-M   'P 1'
#
loop_
_entity.id
_entity.type
_entity.pdbx_description
1 polymer ?
#
loop_
_entity_poly.entity_id
_entity_poly.type
_entity_poly.pdbx_seq_one_letter_code
_entity_poly.pdbx_strand_id
1 'polypeptide(L)'
;MRLVIFFLNKEEHLQEVLEAFIELGINGATILDSVGMGRILAHDIPIFAGFRNLLQDSRPGNKTILSVVPRDKTKAMIKAIEQIVGSLDESGNGLFISLPLDDVKGLPKGI
;
A
#
# COMPACT_ATOMS: atom_id res chain seq x y z
N MET A 1 19.02 -1.61 -2.00
CA MET A 1 17.62 -2.05 -1.81
C MET A 1 16.79 -0.87 -1.32
N ARG A 2 15.46 -0.99 -1.33
CA ARG A 2 14.53 -0.06 -0.69
C ARG A 2 13.46 -0.84 0.07
N LEU A 3 13.02 -0.31 1.20
CA LEU A 3 11.78 -0.74 1.83
C LEU A 3 10.65 0.02 1.14
N VAL A 4 9.74 -0.72 0.52
CA VAL A 4 8.48 -0.20 0.02
C VAL A 4 7.40 -0.45 1.07
N ILE A 5 6.63 0.60 1.36
CA ILE A 5 5.42 0.55 2.17
C ILE A 5 4.30 1.05 1.26
N PHE A 6 3.40 0.16 0.88
CA PHE A 6 2.24 0.50 0.06
C PHE A 6 0.97 0.34 0.89
N PHE A 7 0.24 1.44 1.08
CA PHE A 7 -1.07 1.45 1.71
C PHE A 7 -2.12 1.28 0.61
N LEU A 8 -2.66 0.06 0.50
CA LEU A 8 -3.73 -0.28 -0.41
C LEU A 8 -5.08 0.01 0.25
N ASN A 9 -5.83 0.96 -0.30
CA ASN A 9 -7.13 1.37 0.24
C ASN A 9 -8.29 0.45 -0.18
N LYS A 10 -8.10 -0.31 -1.25
CA LYS A 10 -9.11 -1.15 -1.89
C LYS A 10 -8.66 -2.60 -1.81
N GLU A 11 -9.13 -3.33 -0.81
CA GLU A 11 -8.68 -4.71 -0.58
C GLU A 11 -9.00 -5.63 -1.75
N GLU A 12 -10.01 -5.29 -2.57
CA GLU A 12 -10.33 -6.00 -3.81
C GLU A 12 -9.17 -6.08 -4.81
N HIS A 13 -8.25 -5.11 -4.79
CA HIS A 13 -7.07 -5.11 -5.67
C HIS A 13 -5.86 -5.86 -5.10
N LEU A 14 -5.95 -6.41 -3.88
CA LEU A 14 -4.80 -7.01 -3.21
C LEU A 14 -4.16 -8.12 -4.06
N GLN A 15 -5.00 -9.01 -4.62
CA GLN A 15 -4.51 -10.12 -5.41
C GLN A 15 -3.76 -9.63 -6.66
N GLU A 16 -4.36 -8.75 -7.45
CA GLU A 16 -3.77 -8.19 -8.66
C GLU A 16 -2.45 -7.45 -8.37
N VAL A 17 -2.38 -6.71 -7.27
CA VAL A 17 -1.15 -6.02 -6.85
C VAL A 17 -0.04 -7.01 -6.52
N LEU A 18 -0.35 -8.11 -5.82
CA LEU A 18 0.64 -9.13 -5.49
C LEU A 18 1.10 -9.93 -6.72
N GLU A 19 0.18 -10.21 -7.65
CA GLU A 19 0.51 -10.82 -8.95
C GLU A 19 1.48 -9.94 -9.75
N ALA A 20 1.21 -8.63 -9.85
CA ALA A 20 2.11 -7.68 -10.50
C ALA A 20 3.50 -7.63 -9.84
N PHE A 21 3.59 -7.81 -8.52
CA PHE A 21 4.89 -7.88 -7.84
C PHE A 21 5.67 -9.13 -8.28
N ILE A 22 5.01 -10.28 -8.37
CA ILE A 22 5.62 -11.53 -8.84
C ILE A 22 6.12 -11.39 -10.29
N GLU A 23 5.32 -10.78 -11.17
CA GLU A 23 5.70 -10.53 -12.57
C GLU A 23 6.95 -9.62 -12.69
N LEU A 24 7.12 -8.69 -11.75
CA LEU A 24 8.31 -7.84 -11.65
C LEU A 24 9.50 -8.54 -10.96
N GLY A 25 9.35 -9.80 -10.56
CA GLY A 25 10.34 -10.57 -9.79
C GLY A 25 10.54 -10.02 -8.38
N ILE A 26 9.48 -9.54 -7.74
CA ILE A 26 9.43 -9.12 -6.33
C ILE A 26 8.71 -10.23 -5.56
N ASN A 27 9.48 -11.22 -5.10
CA ASN A 27 8.95 -12.50 -4.62
C ASN A 27 8.62 -12.52 -3.11
N GLY A 28 8.61 -11.38 -2.43
CA GLY A 28 8.39 -11.32 -0.99
C GLY A 28 7.72 -10.03 -0.54
N ALA A 29 6.62 -10.18 0.20
CA ALA A 29 5.94 -9.09 0.88
C ALA A 29 5.33 -9.59 2.20
N THR A 30 5.17 -8.69 3.15
CA THR A 30 4.39 -8.90 4.38
C THR A 30 3.18 -7.98 4.35
N ILE A 31 1.99 -8.54 4.58
CA ILE A 31 0.73 -7.82 4.52
C ILE A 31 0.19 -7.66 5.94
N LEU A 32 -0.17 -6.43 6.30
CA LEU A 32 -0.78 -6.09 7.58
C LEU A 32 -2.20 -5.56 7.34
N ASP A 33 -3.14 -6.01 8.17
CA ASP A 33 -4.45 -5.37 8.28
C ASP A 33 -4.28 -4.01 8.96
N SER A 34 -4.82 -2.97 8.32
CA SER A 34 -4.63 -1.59 8.76
C SER A 34 -5.91 -0.78 8.57
N VAL A 35 -6.00 0.34 9.27
CA VAL A 35 -7.13 1.27 9.17
C VAL A 35 -6.62 2.70 9.01
N GLY A 36 -7.19 3.43 8.06
CA GLY A 36 -6.91 4.85 7.91
C GLY A 36 -7.54 5.67 9.05
N MET A 37 -6.87 6.74 9.47
CA MET A 37 -7.35 7.62 10.54
C MET A 37 -8.74 8.21 10.27
N GLY A 38 -9.05 8.55 9.01
CA GLY A 38 -10.36 9.11 8.63
C GLY A 38 -11.52 8.22 9.07
N ARG A 39 -11.32 6.90 9.04
CA ARG A 39 -12.32 5.93 9.52
C ARG A 39 -12.53 6.04 11.02
N ILE A 40 -11.45 6.01 11.80
CA ILE A 40 -11.52 6.11 13.27
C ILE A 40 -12.22 7.40 13.68
N LEU A 41 -11.85 8.53 13.05
CA LEU A 41 -12.48 9.82 13.32
C LEU A 41 -13.98 9.80 12.97
N ALA A 42 -14.35 9.29 11.80
CA ALA A 42 -15.75 9.28 11.36
C ALA A 42 -16.65 8.37 12.20
N HIS A 43 -16.16 7.22 12.63
CA HIS A 43 -16.98 6.17 13.23
C HIS A 43 -16.83 6.01 14.74
N ASP A 44 -15.63 6.19 15.28
CA ASP A 44 -15.33 5.81 16.66
C ASP A 44 -15.27 7.03 17.61
N ILE A 45 -15.10 8.24 17.06
CA ILE A 45 -14.95 9.47 17.86
C ILE A 45 -16.17 10.40 17.67
N PRO A 46 -17.08 10.52 18.67
CA PRO A 46 -18.36 11.22 18.52
C PRO A 46 -18.27 12.68 18.09
N ILE A 47 -17.25 13.43 18.53
CA ILE A 47 -17.10 14.86 18.18
C ILE A 47 -16.87 15.07 16.67
N PHE A 48 -16.41 14.04 15.96
CA PHE A 48 -16.15 14.09 14.52
C PHE A 48 -17.28 13.48 13.68
N ALA A 49 -18.41 13.06 14.30
CA ALA A 49 -19.54 12.48 13.58
C ALA A 49 -20.15 13.41 12.52
N GLY A 50 -20.07 14.74 12.72
CA GLY A 50 -20.51 15.73 11.73
C GLY A 50 -19.66 15.77 10.45
N PHE A 51 -18.43 15.23 10.48
CA PHE A 51 -17.54 15.15 9.33
C PHE A 51 -17.63 13.81 8.57
N ARG A 52 -18.56 12.92 8.95
CA ARG A 52 -18.74 11.61 8.29
C ARG A 52 -18.87 11.70 6.77
N ASN A 53 -19.56 12.71 6.24
CA ASN A 53 -19.72 12.89 4.79
C ASN A 53 -18.43 13.38 4.10
N LEU A 54 -17.54 14.07 4.81
CA LEU A 54 -16.22 14.47 4.28
C LEU A 54 -15.21 13.31 4.36
N LEU A 55 -15.40 12.43 5.34
CA LEU A 55 -14.55 11.27 5.61
C LEU A 55 -15.11 9.99 4.99
N GLN A 56 -16.20 10.07 4.21
CA GLN A 56 -16.99 8.92 3.77
C GLN A 56 -16.24 7.98 2.79
N ASP A 57 -15.19 8.49 2.14
CA ASP A 57 -14.25 7.67 1.37
C ASP A 57 -13.34 6.80 2.26
N SER A 58 -13.46 6.89 3.59
CA SER A 58 -12.75 6.00 4.51
C SER A 58 -13.36 4.59 4.46
N ARG A 59 -12.76 3.74 3.64
CA ARG A 59 -13.16 2.36 3.37
C ARG A 59 -13.04 1.46 4.61
N PRO A 60 -13.78 0.33 4.65
CA PRO A 60 -13.86 -0.56 5.81
C PRO A 60 -12.57 -1.34 6.14
N GLY A 61 -11.49 -1.19 5.38
CA GLY A 61 -10.19 -1.82 5.65
C GLY A 61 -9.15 -1.37 4.63
N ASN A 62 -7.90 -1.22 5.09
CA ASN A 62 -6.74 -1.00 4.25
C ASN A 62 -5.78 -2.19 4.43
N LYS A 63 -5.08 -2.59 3.37
CA LYS A 63 -3.94 -3.50 3.47
C LYS A 63 -2.65 -2.69 3.38
N THR A 64 -1.78 -2.82 4.38
CA THR A 64 -0.43 -2.27 4.29
C THR A 64 0.52 -3.37 3.83
N ILE A 65 1.17 -3.15 2.68
CA ILE A 65 2.06 -4.11 2.05
C ILE A 65 3.50 -3.60 2.22
N LEU A 66 4.31 -4.42 2.89
CA LEU A 66 5.72 -4.16 3.16
C LEU A 66 6.57 -5.09 2.28
N SER A 67 7.46 -4.54 1.47
CA SER A 67 8.34 -5.34 0.62
C SER A 67 9.73 -4.74 0.51
N VAL A 68 10.75 -5.61 0.45
CA VAL A 68 12.12 -5.20 0.14
C VAL A 68 12.32 -5.32 -1.36
N VAL A 69 12.59 -4.19 -2.00
CA VAL A 69 12.59 -4.08 -3.47
C VAL A 69 13.94 -3.54 -3.95
N PRO A 70 14.50 -4.05 -5.06
CA PRO A 70 15.61 -3.42 -5.75
C PRO A 70 15.31 -1.95 -6.11
N ARG A 71 16.30 -1.07 -5.98
CA ARG A 71 16.10 0.39 -6.16
C ARG A 71 15.64 0.75 -7.59
N ASP A 72 16.13 0.01 -8.57
CA ASP A 72 15.81 0.13 -9.98
C ASP A 72 14.39 -0.35 -10.32
N LYS A 73 13.87 -1.34 -9.59
CA LYS A 73 12.50 -1.85 -9.77
C LYS A 73 11.41 -0.95 -9.18
N THR A 74 11.75 0.00 -8.30
CA THR A 74 10.76 0.86 -7.61
C THR A 74 9.87 1.65 -8.59
N LYS A 75 10.43 2.17 -9.68
CA LYS A 75 9.62 2.92 -10.68
C LYS A 75 8.69 2.01 -11.47
N ALA A 76 9.14 0.80 -11.82
CA ALA A 76 8.31 -0.18 -12.50
C ALA A 76 7.16 -0.66 -11.61
N MET A 77 7.43 -0.87 -10.32
CA MET A 77 6.44 -1.21 -9.31
C MET A 77 5.37 -0.13 -9.15
N ILE A 78 5.74 1.16 -9.09
CA ILE A 78 4.77 2.26 -9.04
C ILE A 78 3.83 2.21 -10.25
N LYS A 79 4.39 2.07 -11.47
CA LYS A 79 3.58 2.00 -12.69
C LYS A 79 2.62 0.81 -12.70
N ALA A 80 3.08 -0.36 -12.28
CA ALA A 80 2.25 -1.56 -12.21
C ALA A 80 1.11 -1.40 -11.19
N ILE A 81 1.38 -0.79 -10.03
CA ILE A 81 0.36 -0.44 -9.05
C ILE A 81 -0.65 0.52 -9.67
N GLU A 82 -0.21 1.60 -10.31
CA GLU A 82 -1.09 2.62 -10.90
C GLU A 82 -1.99 2.06 -12.02
N GLN A 83 -1.55 1.03 -12.73
CA GLN A 83 -2.39 0.32 -13.72
C GLN A 83 -3.57 -0.42 -13.08
N ILE A 84 -3.45 -0.81 -11.80
CA ILE A 84 -4.46 -1.57 -11.07
C ILE A 84 -5.37 -0.62 -10.27
N VAL A 85 -4.77 0.28 -9.49
CA VAL A 85 -5.51 1.09 -8.51
C VAL A 85 -5.90 2.47 -9.03
N GLY A 86 -5.34 2.91 -10.18
CA GLY A 86 -5.41 4.29 -10.66
C GLY A 86 -4.20 5.12 -10.23
N SER A 87 -4.16 6.40 -10.64
CA SER A 87 -3.04 7.28 -10.30
C SER A 87 -2.88 7.46 -8.79
N LEU A 88 -1.66 7.33 -8.27
CA LEU A 88 -1.37 7.52 -6.85
C LEU A 88 -1.32 9.00 -6.44
N ASP A 89 -1.36 9.92 -7.39
CA ASP A 89 -1.52 11.36 -7.13
C ASP A 89 -2.99 11.73 -6.84
N GLU A 90 -3.92 10.80 -7.08
CA GLU A 90 -5.34 10.97 -6.75
C GLU A 90 -5.67 10.37 -5.37
N SER A 91 -6.56 11.05 -4.64
CA SER A 91 -7.03 10.56 -3.35
C SER A 91 -7.74 9.22 -3.49
N GLY A 92 -7.57 8.34 -2.51
CA GLY A 92 -8.30 7.08 -2.43
C GLY A 92 -7.66 5.90 -3.17
N ASN A 93 -6.65 6.10 -4.00
CA ASN A 93 -5.97 5.02 -4.75
C ASN A 93 -4.84 4.36 -3.96
N GLY A 94 -4.37 5.00 -2.89
CA GLY A 94 -3.40 4.44 -1.94
C GLY A 94 -2.27 5.42 -1.63
N LEU A 95 -1.24 4.94 -0.95
CA LEU A 95 -0.03 5.70 -0.68
C LEU A 95 1.19 4.81 -0.83
N PHE A 96 2.15 5.22 -1.65
CA PHE A 96 3.41 4.52 -1.85
C PHE A 96 4.55 5.29 -1.19
N ILE A 97 5.23 4.65 -0.25
CA ILE A 97 6.44 5.18 0.39
C ILE A 97 7.60 4.26 0.08
N SER A 98 8.77 4.86 -0.14
CA SER A 98 9.98 4.09 -0.36
C SER A 98 11.16 4.68 0.39
N LEU A 99 11.84 3.87 1.19
CA LEU A 99 12.95 4.28 2.06
C LEU A 99 14.23 3.53 1.65
N PRO A 100 15.42 4.16 1.68
CA PRO A 100 16.68 3.43 1.52
C PRO A 100 16.87 2.44 2.68
N LEU A 101 17.49 1.30 2.40
CA LEU A 101 17.87 0.30 3.41
C LEU A 101 19.39 0.16 3.41
N ASP A 102 19.99 0.30 4.58
CA ASP A 102 21.43 0.11 4.79
C ASP A 102 21.79 -1.37 4.91
N ASP A 103 21.00 -2.13 5.68
CA ASP A 103 21.19 -3.55 5.92
C ASP A 103 19.90 -4.35 5.74
N VAL A 104 20.01 -5.54 5.13
CA VAL A 104 18.92 -6.52 5.05
C VAL A 104 19.47 -7.93 5.26
N LYS A 105 18.82 -8.72 6.11
CA LYS A 105 19.17 -10.13 6.37
C LYS A 105 17.94 -11.01 6.21
N GLY A 106 18.16 -12.27 5.81
CA GLY A 106 17.08 -13.26 5.68
C GLY A 106 16.23 -13.14 4.41
N LEU A 107 16.68 -12.38 3.39
CA LEU A 107 16.00 -12.37 2.10
C LEU A 107 16.13 -13.75 1.42
N PRO A 108 15.02 -14.36 0.95
CA PRO A 108 15.06 -15.59 0.18
C PRO A 108 15.95 -15.44 -1.06
N LYS A 109 16.72 -16.48 -1.40
CA LYS A 109 17.56 -16.49 -2.60
C LYS A 109 16.67 -16.61 -3.84
N GLY A 110 16.49 -15.52 -4.59
CA GLY A 110 15.74 -15.50 -5.85
C GLY A 110 15.13 -14.14 -6.23
N ILE A 111 15.76 -13.04 -5.82
CA ILE A 111 15.38 -11.65 -6.17
C ILE A 111 16.10 -11.22 -7.44
#